data_AF-A0A968B972-F1
#
_entry.id   AF-A0A968B972-F1
#
_cell.length_a   1.000
_cell.length_b   1.000
_cell.length_c   1.000
_cell.angle_alpha   90.00
_cell.angle_beta   90.00
_cell.angle_gamma   90.00
#
_symmetry.space_group_name_H-M   'P 1'
#
loop_
_entity.id
_entity.type
_entity.pdbx_description
1 polymer ?
#
loop_
_entity_poly.entity_id
_entity_poly.type
_entity_poly.pdbx_seq_one_letter_code
_entity_poly.pdbx_strand_id
1 'polypeptide(L)'
;MSNQLNYVNYDQDDLVAALIDLLKVTDAWKDTYESSTGQMLIEFHAAIGNLILYYVERRAEEMYISTARHKSSVLNLVKLINYTPRRRVSATGSLTFTIDIVQTKIVHIPKYTECQTVDGYK
;
A
#
# COMPACT_ATOMS: atom_id res chain seq x y z
N MET A 1 -35.32 -13.98 10.56
CA MET A 1 -34.39 -12.92 10.99
C MET A 1 -33.15 -13.07 10.13
N SER A 2 -32.59 -11.99 9.57
CA SER A 2 -31.44 -12.06 8.67
C SER A 2 -30.20 -12.52 9.45
N ASN A 3 -29.82 -13.78 9.27
CA ASN A 3 -28.63 -14.36 9.89
C ASN A 3 -27.38 -13.90 9.13
N GLN A 4 -26.99 -12.65 9.35
CA GLN A 4 -25.90 -11.99 8.64
C GLN A 4 -24.62 -12.09 9.47
N LEU A 5 -23.60 -12.73 8.91
CA LEU A 5 -22.29 -12.84 9.54
C LEU A 5 -21.71 -11.43 9.74
N ASN A 6 -21.33 -11.12 10.99
CA ASN A 6 -20.66 -9.87 11.34
C ASN A 6 -19.15 -10.06 11.21
N TYR A 7 -18.57 -9.50 10.15
CA TYR A 7 -17.14 -9.62 9.83
C TYR A 7 -16.27 -8.57 10.52
N VAL A 8 -16.80 -7.76 11.44
CA VAL A 8 -16.03 -6.72 12.14
C VAL A 8 -15.29 -7.27 13.37
N ASN A 9 -15.70 -8.43 13.89
CA ASN A 9 -15.02 -9.12 14.98
C ASN A 9 -13.99 -10.10 14.40
N TYR A 10 -12.72 -9.87 14.70
CA TYR A 10 -11.58 -10.58 14.10
C TYR A 10 -11.20 -11.89 14.78
N ASP A 11 -11.80 -12.20 15.93
CA ASP A 11 -11.39 -13.38 16.66
C ASP A 11 -11.81 -14.63 15.88
N GLN A 12 -10.87 -15.55 15.72
CA GLN A 12 -11.13 -16.77 14.97
C GLN A 12 -12.19 -17.62 15.68
N ASP A 13 -12.19 -17.61 17.01
CA ASP A 13 -13.15 -18.34 17.83
C ASP A 13 -14.58 -17.79 17.63
N ASP A 14 -14.73 -16.48 17.50
CA ASP A 14 -16.01 -15.83 17.18
C ASP A 14 -16.51 -16.21 15.78
N LEU A 15 -15.60 -16.30 14.80
CA LEU A 15 -15.94 -16.72 13.44
C LEU A 15 -16.39 -18.19 13.40
N VAL A 16 -15.71 -19.06 14.15
CA VAL A 16 -16.10 -20.47 14.29
C VAL A 16 -17.49 -20.57 14.94
N ALA A 17 -17.73 -19.83 16.02
CA ALA A 17 -19.03 -19.82 16.69
C ALA A 17 -20.16 -19.33 15.77
N ALA A 18 -19.91 -18.27 15.00
CA ALA A 18 -20.88 -17.73 14.04
C ALA A 18 -21.17 -18.71 12.89
N LEU A 19 -20.16 -19.42 12.40
CA LEU A 19 -20.32 -20.47 11.39
C LEU A 19 -21.11 -21.66 11.92
N ILE A 20 -20.84 -22.08 13.16
CA ILE A 20 -21.60 -23.16 13.83
C ILE A 20 -23.07 -22.75 13.99
N ASP A 21 -23.34 -21.52 14.42
CA ASP A 21 -24.71 -21.01 14.54
C ASP A 21 -25.45 -21.02 13.20
N LEU A 22 -24.77 -20.60 12.13
CA LEU A 22 -25.31 -20.66 10.77
C LEU A 22 -25.63 -22.09 10.33
N LEU A 23 -24.73 -23.04 10.59
CA LEU A 23 -24.92 -24.44 10.20
C LEU A 23 -26.04 -25.12 10.99
N LYS A 24 -26.23 -24.77 12.27
CA LYS A 24 -27.31 -25.29 13.12
C LYS A 24 -28.72 -24.95 12.60
N VAL A 25 -28.86 -23.88 11.81
CA VAL A 25 -30.15 -23.54 11.16
C VAL A 25 -30.52 -24.55 10.07
N THR A 26 -29.55 -25.27 9.51
CA THR A 26 -29.76 -26.24 8.44
C THR A 26 -29.86 -27.66 8.97
N ASP A 27 -30.91 -28.40 8.61
CA ASP A 27 -31.09 -29.81 9.01
C ASP A 27 -30.08 -30.77 8.31
N ALA A 28 -29.28 -30.25 7.37
CA ALA A 28 -28.30 -31.02 6.63
C ALA A 28 -27.02 -31.32 7.43
N TRP A 29 -26.66 -30.47 8.41
CA TRP A 29 -25.40 -30.58 9.14
C TRP A 29 -25.65 -30.85 10.63
N LYS A 30 -25.36 -32.09 11.07
CA LYS A 30 -25.63 -32.56 12.45
C LYS A 30 -24.38 -32.83 13.28
N ASP A 31 -23.20 -32.75 12.66
CA ASP A 31 -21.94 -33.03 13.31
C ASP A 31 -21.26 -31.73 13.78
N THR A 32 -21.48 -31.38 15.05
CA THR A 32 -20.88 -30.21 15.71
C THR A 32 -20.12 -30.59 16.98
N TYR A 33 -19.63 -31.83 17.07
CA TYR A 33 -18.81 -32.26 18.20
C TYR A 33 -17.40 -31.70 18.07
N GLU A 34 -16.84 -31.18 19.17
CA GLU A 34 -15.50 -30.58 19.23
C GLU A 34 -14.39 -31.49 18.67
N SER A 35 -14.51 -32.81 18.84
CA SER A 35 -13.50 -33.78 18.37
C SER A 35 -13.82 -34.37 16.99
N SER A 36 -14.81 -33.84 16.28
CA SER A 36 -15.20 -34.38 14.98
C SER A 36 -14.38 -33.78 13.84
N THR A 37 -14.33 -34.53 12.74
CA THR A 37 -13.77 -34.00 11.49
C THR A 37 -14.58 -32.80 10.97
N GLY A 38 -15.88 -32.73 11.30
CA GLY A 38 -16.74 -31.61 10.95
C GLY A 38 -16.27 -30.29 11.59
N GLN A 39 -15.93 -30.32 12.88
CA GLN A 39 -15.39 -29.15 13.58
C GLN A 39 -14.06 -28.68 12.98
N MET A 40 -13.14 -29.61 12.69
CA MET A 40 -11.86 -29.27 12.04
C MET A 40 -12.04 -28.56 10.69
N LEU A 41 -13.03 -28.99 9.88
CA LEU A 41 -13.32 -28.33 8.60
C LEU A 41 -13.87 -26.90 8.78
N ILE A 42 -14.68 -26.68 9.82
CA ILE A 42 -15.21 -25.35 10.15
C ILE A 42 -14.07 -24.44 10.58
N GLU A 43 -13.18 -24.91 11.46
CA GLU A 43 -12.00 -24.16 11.90
C GLU A 43 -11.06 -23.81 10.74
N PHE A 44 -10.82 -24.77 9.83
CA PHE A 44 -10.02 -24.52 8.63
C PHE A 44 -10.65 -23.47 7.72
N HIS A 45 -11.98 -23.53 7.53
CA HIS A 45 -12.70 -22.53 6.74
C HIS A 45 -12.66 -21.15 7.40
N ALA A 46 -12.84 -21.08 8.72
CA ALA A 46 -12.75 -19.85 9.49
C ALA A 46 -11.36 -19.21 9.37
N ALA A 47 -10.29 -20.01 9.43
CA ALA A 47 -8.91 -19.53 9.25
C ALA A 47 -8.68 -18.91 7.86
N ILE A 48 -9.19 -19.54 6.79
CA ILE A 48 -9.14 -18.98 5.44
C ILE A 48 -9.94 -17.68 5.35
N GLY A 49 -11.15 -17.66 5.93
CA GLY A 49 -12.01 -16.49 5.98
C GLY A 49 -11.33 -15.30 6.66
N ASN A 50 -10.69 -15.54 7.80
CA ASN A 50 -9.94 -14.51 8.54
C ASN A 50 -8.78 -13.94 7.70
N LEU A 51 -8.03 -14.81 7.01
CA LEU A 51 -6.94 -14.35 6.14
C LEU A 51 -7.45 -13.46 4.99
N ILE A 52 -8.57 -13.85 4.36
CA ILE A 52 -9.17 -13.05 3.28
C ILE A 52 -9.64 -11.71 3.82
N LEU A 53 -10.31 -11.70 4.97
CA LEU A 53 -10.80 -10.49 5.63
C LEU A 53 -9.67 -9.50 5.91
N TYR A 54 -8.57 -9.98 6.47
CA TYR A 54 -7.37 -9.18 6.68
C TYR A 54 -6.90 -8.48 5.39
N TYR A 55 -6.84 -9.21 4.26
CA TYR A 55 -6.41 -8.60 3.00
C TYR A 55 -7.43 -7.60 2.43
N VAL A 56 -8.73 -7.86 2.60
CA VAL A 56 -9.79 -6.94 2.16
C VAL A 56 -9.68 -5.60 2.89
N GLU A 57 -9.43 -5.64 4.19
CA GLU A 57 -9.29 -4.42 4.99
C GLU A 57 -8.02 -3.67 4.69
N ARG A 58 -6.89 -4.38 4.60
CA ARG A 58 -5.64 -3.76 4.16
C ARG A 58 -5.79 -3.14 2.78
N ARG A 59 -6.64 -3.70 1.92
CA ARG A 59 -6.98 -3.09 0.63
C ARG A 59 -7.87 -1.85 0.79
N ALA A 60 -8.85 -1.87 1.69
CA ALA A 60 -9.73 -0.74 1.98
C ALA A 60 -8.95 0.45 2.58
N GLU A 61 -7.99 0.20 3.48
CA GLU A 61 -7.10 1.23 4.02
C GLU A 61 -6.30 1.93 2.91
N GLU A 62 -5.93 1.21 1.87
CA GLU A 62 -5.18 1.75 0.72
C GLU A 62 -6.05 2.58 -0.24
N MET A 63 -7.38 2.61 -0.06
CA MET A 63 -8.28 3.40 -0.90
C MET A 63 -8.42 4.86 -0.47
N TYR A 64 -7.97 5.23 0.74
CA TYR A 64 -8.06 6.61 1.23
C TYR A 64 -6.67 7.21 1.44
N ILE A 65 -6.50 8.48 1.04
CA ILE A 65 -5.20 9.16 1.09
C ILE A 65 -4.65 9.24 2.52
N SER A 66 -5.52 9.40 3.51
CA SER A 66 -5.14 9.50 4.93
C SER A 66 -4.63 8.20 5.54
N THR A 67 -5.09 7.05 5.02
CA THR A 67 -4.79 5.71 5.59
C THR A 67 -3.84 4.90 4.71
N ALA A 68 -3.68 5.24 3.43
CA ALA A 68 -2.81 4.52 2.51
C ALA A 68 -1.34 4.56 2.95
N ARG A 69 -0.72 3.38 3.04
CA ARG A 69 0.69 3.23 3.41
C ARG A 69 1.58 3.02 2.19
N HIS A 70 1.06 2.40 1.13
CA HIS A 70 1.86 2.17 -0.07
C HIS A 70 1.92 3.41 -0.97
N LYS A 71 3.14 3.80 -1.33
CA LYS A 71 3.38 4.94 -2.23
C LYS A 71 2.65 4.79 -3.56
N SER A 72 2.57 3.59 -4.13
CA SER A 72 1.85 3.33 -5.38
C SER A 72 0.36 3.66 -5.27
N SER A 73 -0.29 3.28 -4.16
CA SER A 73 -1.70 3.62 -3.89
C SER A 73 -1.89 5.13 -3.77
N VAL A 74 -1.04 5.80 -2.99
CA VAL A 74 -1.08 7.27 -2.84
C VAL A 74 -0.92 7.96 -4.19
N LEU A 75 0.03 7.53 -5.01
CA LEU A 75 0.22 8.07 -6.36
C LEU A 75 -1.03 7.90 -7.24
N ASN A 76 -1.73 6.77 -7.13
CA ASN A 76 -2.95 6.52 -7.91
C ASN A 76 -4.13 7.36 -7.41
N LEU A 77 -4.29 7.50 -6.09
CA LEU A 77 -5.33 8.35 -5.50
C LEU A 77 -5.13 9.83 -5.84
N VAL A 78 -3.90 10.30 -5.78
CA VAL A 78 -3.57 11.69 -6.07
C VAL A 78 -3.71 12.00 -7.58
N LYS A 79 -3.50 11.02 -8.46
CA LYS A 79 -3.81 11.16 -9.90
C LYS A 79 -5.31 11.34 -10.16
N LEU A 80 -6.19 10.75 -9.35
CA LEU A 80 -7.65 10.88 -9.50
C LEU A 80 -8.12 12.33 -9.34
N ILE A 81 -7.46 13.10 -8.48
CA ILE A 81 -7.71 14.54 -8.28
C ILE A 81 -6.89 15.43 -9.23
N ASN A 82 -6.38 14.87 -10.34
CA ASN A 82 -5.55 15.55 -11.33
C ASN A 82 -4.26 16.19 -10.77
N TYR A 83 -3.73 15.67 -9.66
CA TYR A 83 -2.42 16.10 -9.16
C TYR A 83 -1.33 15.12 -9.59
N THR A 84 -0.25 15.65 -10.15
CA THR A 84 0.95 14.90 -10.48
C THR A 84 2.08 15.28 -9.52
N PRO A 85 2.52 14.37 -8.64
CA PRO A 85 3.60 14.67 -7.71
C PRO A 85 4.90 15.03 -8.42
N ARG A 86 5.60 16.04 -7.90
CA ARG A 86 6.87 16.48 -8.48
C ARG A 86 7.93 15.38 -8.38
N ARG A 87 8.60 15.09 -9.49
CA ARG A 87 9.75 14.15 -9.51
C ARG A 87 10.95 14.80 -8.82
N ARG A 88 11.91 13.99 -8.38
CA ARG A 88 13.23 14.49 -7.97
C ARG A 88 13.82 15.29 -9.14
N VAL A 89 14.16 16.56 -8.89
CA VAL A 89 14.78 17.46 -9.87
C VAL A 89 16.24 17.65 -9.44
N SER A 90 17.14 17.72 -10.40
CA SER A 90 18.55 18.02 -10.14
C SER A 90 18.72 19.40 -9.48
N ALA A 91 19.79 19.56 -8.72
CA ALA A 91 20.15 20.87 -8.18
C ALA A 91 20.41 21.86 -9.32
N THR A 92 19.96 23.09 -9.16
CA THR A 92 20.19 24.19 -10.10
C THR A 92 20.86 25.33 -9.35
N GLY A 93 21.98 25.83 -9.87
CA GLY A 93 22.73 26.95 -9.28
C GLY A 93 23.36 27.81 -10.36
N SER A 94 23.65 29.08 -10.02
CA SER A 94 24.38 30.00 -10.88
C SER A 94 25.88 29.97 -10.55
N LEU A 95 26.72 29.77 -11.57
CA LEU A 95 28.18 29.83 -11.45
C LEU A 95 28.73 31.04 -12.19
N THR A 96 29.68 31.74 -11.59
CA THR A 96 30.39 32.87 -12.23
C THR A 96 31.83 32.44 -12.48
N PHE A 97 32.25 32.47 -13.74
CA PHE A 97 33.62 32.16 -14.14
C PHE A 97 34.39 33.46 -14.33
N THR A 98 35.60 33.52 -13.78
CA THR A 98 36.54 34.62 -14.00
C THR A 98 37.77 34.06 -14.72
N ILE A 99 38.28 34.80 -15.70
CA ILE A 99 39.49 34.44 -16.46
C ILE A 99 40.52 35.53 -16.23
N ASP A 100 41.73 35.16 -15.80
CA ASP A 100 42.79 36.13 -15.44
C ASP A 100 43.52 36.75 -16.65
N ILE A 101 43.37 36.16 -17.84
CA ILE A 101 44.05 36.61 -19.07
C ILE A 101 43.08 37.43 -19.92
N VAL A 102 43.48 38.64 -20.28
CA VAL A 102 42.69 39.55 -21.13
C VAL A 102 42.63 39.01 -22.55
N GLN A 103 41.42 38.65 -23.01
CA GLN A 103 41.17 38.13 -24.37
C GLN A 103 40.44 39.20 -25.20
N THR A 104 40.90 39.45 -26.42
CA THR A 104 40.29 40.44 -27.35
C THR A 104 39.05 39.90 -28.10
N LYS A 105 38.72 38.62 -27.93
CA LYS A 105 37.59 37.93 -28.59
C LYS A 105 36.60 37.38 -27.55
N ILE A 106 35.33 37.25 -27.94
CA ILE A 106 34.27 36.69 -27.12
C ILE A 106 34.57 35.20 -26.85
N VAL A 107 34.61 34.81 -25.57
CA VAL A 107 34.75 33.42 -25.13
C VAL A 107 33.36 32.83 -24.92
N HIS A 108 33.02 31.79 -25.67
CA HIS A 108 31.75 31.07 -25.54
C HIS A 108 31.91 29.84 -24.63
N ILE A 109 31.11 29.75 -23.57
CA ILE A 109 30.98 28.52 -22.77
C ILE A 109 29.89 27.66 -23.42
N PRO A 110 30.24 26.46 -23.94
CA PRO A 110 29.27 25.61 -24.61
C PRO A 110 28.23 25.07 -23.63
N LYS A 111 27.04 24.75 -24.14
CA LYS A 111 26.03 24.04 -23.36
C LYS A 111 26.59 22.68 -22.93
N TYR A 112 26.28 22.26 -21.71
CA TYR A 112 26.74 21.00 -21.08
C TYR A 112 28.20 20.98 -20.59
N THR A 113 28.80 22.15 -20.31
CA THR A 113 30.06 22.17 -19.54
C THR A 113 29.85 21.52 -18.18
N GLU A 114 30.62 20.45 -17.88
CA GLU A 114 30.61 19.81 -16.57
C GLU A 114 31.38 20.68 -15.57
N CYS A 115 30.79 20.91 -14.40
CA CYS A 115 31.42 21.61 -13.29
C CYS A 115 31.29 20.72 -12.06
N GLN A 116 32.37 20.56 -11.30
CA GLN A 116 32.39 19.72 -10.12
C GLN A 116 32.66 20.59 -8.90
N THR A 117 31.96 20.32 -7.80
CA THR A 117 32.28 20.94 -6.51
C THR A 117 33.54 20.29 -5.94
N VAL A 118 34.33 20.99 -5.13
CA VAL A 118 35.55 20.46 -4.48
C VAL A 118 35.32 19.15 -3.70
N ASP A 119 34.11 18.92 -3.19
CA ASP A 119 33.71 17.70 -2.48
C ASP A 119 33.36 16.51 -3.41
N GLY A 120 33.48 16.68 -4.73
CA GLY A 120 33.34 15.61 -5.71
C GLY A 120 31.92 15.36 -6.23
N TYR A 121 30.91 16.08 -5.73
CA TYR A 121 29.55 15.99 -6.27
C TYR A 121 29.43 16.72 -7.61
N LYS A 122 28.91 16.00 -8.63
CA LYS A 122 28.57 16.50 -9.96
C LYS A 122 27.18 17.13 -9.97
#